data_AF-A0AAJ4TX56-F1
#
_entry.id   AF-A0AAJ4TX56-F1
#
_cell.length_a   1.000
_cell.length_b   1.000
_cell.length_c   1.000
_cell.angle_alpha   90.00
_cell.angle_beta   90.00
_cell.angle_gamma   90.00
#
_symmetry.space_group_name_H-M   'P 1'
#
loop_
_entity.id
_entity.type
_entity.pdbx_description
1 polymer ?
#
loop_
_entity_poly.entity_id
_entity_poly.type
_entity_poly.pdbx_seq_one_letter_code
_entity_poly.pdbx_strand_id
1 'polypeptide(L)' 'MIFDYDKRGLTFSKIESLVGKADQTVNGKVDTTYVGNKEIKVKTRTNTYGHLIVKGEYYKGEWRVTEVQYK' A
#
# COMPACT_ATOMS: atom_id res chain seq x y z
N MET A 1 -12.57 -11.43 10.52
CA MET A 1 -12.48 -10.15 11.27
C MET A 1 -12.05 -9.09 10.27
N ILE A 2 -12.96 -8.21 9.84
CA ILE A 2 -12.60 -7.11 8.95
C ILE A 2 -12.02 -6.03 9.86
N PHE A 3 -10.68 -5.94 9.91
CA PHE A 3 -10.06 -4.77 10.52
C PHE A 3 -10.36 -3.60 9.60
N ASP A 4 -11.31 -2.76 10.04
CA ASP A 4 -11.66 -1.50 9.40
C ASP A 4 -10.50 -0.51 9.59
N TYR A 5 -9.45 -0.72 8.79
CA TYR A 5 -8.38 0.25 8.62
C TYR A 5 -8.95 1.38 7.76
N ASP A 6 -9.70 2.29 8.40
CA ASP A 6 -10.24 3.51 7.77
C ASP A 6 -9.11 4.17 6.94
N LYS A 7 -9.29 4.11 5.62
CA LYS A 7 -8.26 4.14 4.58
C LYS A 7 -7.73 5.55 4.31
N ARG A 8 -7.22 6.25 5.31
CA ARG A 8 -6.58 7.56 5.14
C ARG A 8 -5.34 7.69 6.04
N GLY A 9 -4.19 7.23 5.54
CA GLY A 9 -2.88 7.57 6.13
C GLY A 9 -2.01 6.40 6.62
N LEU A 10 -2.41 5.15 6.38
CA LEU A 10 -1.51 4.02 6.64
C LEU A 10 -0.40 3.98 5.59
N THR A 11 0.84 3.88 6.06
CA THR A 11 2.04 3.72 5.24
C THR A 11 2.65 2.35 5.50
N PHE A 12 3.49 1.86 4.57
CA PHE A 12 4.21 0.61 4.79
C PHE A 12 5.04 0.64 6.08
N SER A 13 5.66 1.78 6.41
CA SER A 13 6.43 1.93 7.64
C SER A 13 5.57 1.76 8.90
N LYS A 14 4.32 2.21 8.89
CA LYS A 14 3.40 2.01 10.03
C LYS A 14 3.06 0.52 10.19
N ILE A 15 2.85 -0.18 9.10
CA ILE A 15 2.59 -1.63 9.11
C ILE A 15 3.84 -2.36 9.59
N GLU A 16 5.02 -2.00 9.09
CA GLU A 16 6.28 -2.59 9.52
C GLU A 16 6.56 -2.42 11.01
N SER A 17 6.13 -1.29 11.59
CA SER A 17 6.20 -1.06 13.03
C SER A 17 5.27 -1.97 13.85
N LEU A 18 4.21 -2.52 13.26
CA LEU A 18 3.20 -3.33 13.93
C LEU A 18 3.45 -4.83 13.74
N VAL A 19 3.78 -5.25 12.52
CA VAL A 19 3.91 -6.67 12.15
C VAL A 19 5.34 -7.09 11.85
N GLY A 20 6.30 -6.14 11.85
CA GLY A 20 7.68 -6.39 11.45
C GLY A 20 7.92 -6.16 9.96
N LYS A 21 9.16 -6.38 9.52
CA LYS A 21 9.55 -6.17 8.11
C LYS A 21 8.78 -7.09 7.17
N ALA A 22 8.55 -6.63 5.94
CA ALA A 22 7.93 -7.47 4.92
C ALA A 22 8.81 -8.68 4.60
N ASP A 23 8.21 -9.88 4.61
CA ASP A 23 8.85 -11.11 4.15
C ASP A 23 9.09 -11.06 2.64
N GLN A 24 8.14 -10.48 1.91
CA GLN A 24 8.23 -10.33 0.47
C GLN A 24 7.73 -8.94 0.04
N THR A 25 8.46 -8.32 -0.89
CA THR A 25 8.06 -7.06 -1.52
C THR A 25 8.02 -7.27 -3.03
N VAL A 26 6.87 -6.99 -3.64
CA VAL A 26 6.66 -7.02 -5.09
C VAL A 26 6.32 -5.61 -5.54
N ASN A 27 7.20 -5.00 -6.33
CA ASN A 27 6.89 -3.73 -6.98
C ASN A 27 5.95 -4.01 -8.15
N GLY A 28 4.79 -3.38 -8.15
CA GLY A 28 3.85 -3.46 -9.25
C GLY A 28 4.24 -2.51 -10.38
N LYS A 29 3.39 -2.46 -11.42
CA LYS A 29 3.56 -1.53 -12.53
C LYS A 29 3.25 -0.11 -12.08
N VAL A 30 3.85 0.86 -12.77
CA VAL A 30 3.45 2.26 -12.65
C VAL A 30 2.09 2.36 -13.32
N ASP A 31 1.08 2.65 -12.51
CA ASP A 31 -0.29 2.85 -12.97
C ASP A 31 -0.53 4.34 -13.21
N THR A 32 -1.54 4.65 -14.00
CA THR A 32 -1.87 6.01 -14.39
C THR A 32 -3.26 6.29 -13.87
N THR A 33 -3.34 7.07 -12.79
CA THR A 33 -4.61 7.48 -12.20
C THR A 33 -4.87 8.96 -12.46
N TYR A 34 -6.12 9.37 -12.35
CA TYR A 34 -6.54 10.75 -12.60
C TYR A 34 -7.06 11.36 -11.29
N VAL A 35 -6.42 12.43 -10.83
CA VAL A 35 -6.91 13.21 -9.68
C VAL A 35 -7.42 14.54 -10.23
N GLY A 36 -8.73 14.63 -10.43
CA GLY A 36 -9.36 15.68 -11.22
C GLY A 36 -8.98 15.56 -12.70
N ASN A 37 -8.62 16.68 -13.35
CA ASN A 37 -8.23 16.70 -14.76
C ASN A 37 -6.71 16.49 -14.99
N LYS A 38 -5.97 16.03 -13.97
CA LYS A 38 -4.53 15.79 -14.08
C LYS A 38 -4.23 14.30 -14.01
N GLU A 39 -3.58 13.83 -15.06
CA GLU A 39 -2.96 12.51 -15.09
C GLU A 39 -1.80 12.47 -14.11
N ILE A 40 -1.79 11.47 -13.24
CA ILE A 40 -0.70 11.22 -12.30
C ILE A 40 -0.24 9.76 -12.40
N LYS A 41 1.07 9.58 -12.42
CA LYS A 41 1.70 8.27 -12.39
C LYS A 41 1.87 7.84 -10.94
N VAL A 42 1.22 6.75 -10.56
CA VAL A 42 1.32 6.15 -9.23
C VAL A 42 2.09 4.85 -9.32
N LYS A 43 3.11 4.67 -8.48
CA LYS A 43 3.81 3.39 -8.40
C LYS A 43 3.05 2.50 -7.45
N THR A 44 2.81 1.24 -7.81
CA THR A 44 2.18 0.28 -6.89
C THR A 44 3.25 -0.62 -6.26
N ARG A 45 3.01 -1.08 -5.04
CA ARG A 45 3.83 -2.06 -4.35
C ARG A 45 2.92 -2.96 -3.52
N THR A 46 3.25 -4.24 -3.48
CA THR A 46 2.60 -5.23 -2.64
C THR A 46 3.63 -5.81 -1.68
N ASN A 47 3.37 -5.70 -0.39
CA ASN A 47 4.19 -6.28 0.67
C ASN A 47 3.42 -7.41 1.35
N THR A 48 4.09 -8.53 1.55
CA THR A 48 3.56 -9.67 2.30
C THR A 48 4.27 -9.75 3.64
N TYR A 49 3.50 -9.82 4.72
CA TYR A 49 3.92 -9.94 6.11
C TYR A 49 3.25 -11.21 6.70
N GLY A 50 3.86 -12.37 6.48
CA GLY A 50 3.31 -13.68 6.82
C GLY A 50 1.94 -13.91 6.15
N HIS A 51 0.88 -13.77 6.95
CA HIS A 51 -0.52 -13.93 6.52
C HIS A 51 -1.18 -12.64 6.02
N LEU A 52 -0.48 -11.50 6.09
CA LEU A 52 -1.00 -10.19 5.72
C LEU A 52 -0.41 -9.76 4.37
N ILE A 53 -1.25 -9.47 3.39
CA ILE A 53 -0.84 -8.92 2.09
C ILE A 53 -1.32 -7.47 2.02
N VAL A 54 -0.42 -6.54 1.79
CA VAL A 54 -0.69 -5.11 1.78
C VAL A 54 -0.30 -4.54 0.44
N LYS A 55 -1.25 -3.87 -0.23
CA LYS A 55 -0.95 -3.08 -1.43
C LYS A 55 -0.96 -1.60 -1.08
N GLY A 56 -0.01 -0.89 -1.64
CA GLY A 56 0.11 0.54 -1.51
C GLY A 56 0.53 1.21 -2.80
N GLU A 57 0.23 2.50 -2.87
CA GLU A 57 0.50 3.38 -3.98
C GLU A 57 1.44 4.49 -3.53
N TYR A 58 2.44 4.79 -4.35
CA TYR A 58 3.34 5.91 -4.13
C TYR A 58 2.77 7.15 -4.79
N TYR A 59 2.37 8.12 -3.97
CA TYR A 59 1.82 9.38 -4.42
C TYR A 59 2.43 10.55 -3.63
N LYS A 60 2.81 11.62 -4.34
CA LYS A 60 3.36 12.86 -3.75
C LYS A 60 4.53 12.67 -2.77
N GLY A 61 5.36 11.66 -2.99
CA GLY A 61 6.54 11.40 -2.14
C GLY A 61 6.34 10.38 -1.02
N GLU A 62 5.14 9.80 -0.90
CA GLU A 62 4.81 8.90 0.20
C GLU A 62 4.10 7.62 -0.29
N TRP A 63 4.41 6.49 0.34
CA TRP A 63 3.69 5.23 0.13
C TRP A 63 2.44 5.19 0.99
N ARG A 64 1.28 5.15 0.33
CA ARG A 64 -0.02 5.04 0.98
C ARG A 64 -0.61 3.67 0.73
N VAL A 65 -0.96 2.99 1.80
CA VAL A 65 -1.64 1.70 1.74
C VAL A 65 -3.06 1.91 1.25
N THR A 66 -3.43 1.21 0.19
CA THR A 66 -4.74 1.31 -0.46
C THR A 66 -5.57 0.05 -0.24
N GLU A 67 -4.91 -1.09 -0.03
CA GLU A 67 -5.57 -2.37 0.19
C GLU A 67 -4.79 -3.22 1.19
N VAL A 68 -5.51 -3.93 2.04
CA VAL A 68 -4.97 -4.90 2.99
C VAL A 68 -5.82 -6.15 2.88
N GLN A 69 -5.19 -7.30 2.65
CA GLN A 69 -5.82 -8.60 2.53
C GLN A 69 -5.20 -9.55 3.55
N TYR A 70 -6.03 -10.40 4.16
CA TYR A 70 -5.56 -11.50 5.00
C TYR A 70 -5.70 -12.81 4.23
N LYS A 71 -4.65 -13.63 4.26
CA LYS A 71 -4.62 -14.97 3.69
C LYS A 71 -5.13 -16.00 4.70
#